data_AF-A0A482CHG0-F1
#
_entry.id   AF-A0A482CHG0-F1
#
_cell.length_a   1.000
_cell.length_b   1.000
_cell.length_c   1.000
_cell.angle_alpha   90.00
_cell.angle_beta   90.00
_cell.angle_gamma   90.00
#
_symmetry.space_group_name_H-M   'P 1'
#
loop_
_entity.id
_entity.type
_entity.pdbx_description
1 polymer ?
#
loop_
_entity_poly.entity_id
_entity_poly.type
_entity_poly.pdbx_seq_one_letter_code
_entity_poly.pdbx_strand_id
1 'polypeptide(L)'
;MINILLIVLLFIFLSYKNILLLNEESLILLCFISFVSLVLNKFGTSINASLTSQSKDIETILKQSLKQSSLLLQEFLLLSQKPKKLVYKFYKLGGYYYNLVSVLGNLLPKYKELQLNTAYKNRLIFLNKVEQQTIKLLAVIVVKKLGKITKLKQFYSSNLKTNYFLCLKSINLREYIHLITPNSK
;
A
#
# COMPACT_ATOMS: atom_id res chain seq x y z
N MET A 1 -85.12 23.30 15.54
CA MET A 1 -86.12 23.48 16.61
C MET A 1 -87.06 22.31 16.56
N ILE A 2 -86.85 21.29 17.40
CA ILE A 2 -87.84 20.22 17.53
C ILE A 2 -89.06 20.87 18.16
N ASN A 3 -90.19 20.81 17.47
CA ASN A 3 -91.39 21.53 17.86
C ASN A 3 -91.85 20.94 19.20
N ILE A 4 -91.69 21.68 20.30
CA ILE A 4 -91.99 21.22 21.67
C ILE A 4 -93.41 20.65 21.75
N LEU A 5 -94.32 21.23 20.95
CA LEU A 5 -95.69 20.78 20.80
C LEU A 5 -95.81 19.34 20.26
N LEU A 6 -94.95 18.93 19.33
CA LEU A 6 -94.89 17.56 18.80
C LEU A 6 -94.38 16.57 19.85
N ILE A 7 -93.39 16.97 20.67
CA ILE A 7 -92.88 16.15 21.77
C ILE A 7 -93.98 15.92 22.82
N VAL A 8 -94.69 16.98 23.22
CA VAL A 8 -95.77 16.91 24.20
C VAL A 8 -96.93 16.04 23.67
N LEU A 9 -97.31 16.21 22.41
CA LEU A 9 -98.41 15.46 21.79
C LEU A 9 -98.07 13.96 21.65
N LEU A 10 -96.81 13.65 21.34
CA LEU A 10 -96.30 12.28 21.31
C LEU A 10 -96.26 11.67 22.71
N PHE A 11 -95.84 12.43 23.73
CA PHE A 11 -95.84 11.99 25.13
C PHE A 11 -97.26 11.67 25.63
N ILE A 12 -98.24 12.55 25.34
CA ILE A 12 -99.65 12.34 25.66
C ILE A 12 -100.19 11.10 24.94
N PHE A 13 -99.85 10.90 23.66
CA PHE A 13 -100.26 9.72 22.90
C PHE A 13 -99.70 8.41 23.46
N LEU A 14 -98.43 8.40 23.88
CA LEU A 14 -97.79 7.23 24.51
C LEU A 14 -98.39 6.90 25.87
N SER A 15 -98.72 7.91 26.68
CA SER A 15 -99.43 7.72 27.95
C SER A 15 -100.87 7.24 27.74
N TYR A 16 -101.58 7.79 26.74
CA TYR A 16 -102.95 7.36 26.39
C TYR A 16 -103.01 5.89 25.92
N LYS A 17 -101.96 5.42 25.23
CA LYS A 17 -101.85 4.02 24.80
C LYS A 17 -101.32 3.08 25.89
N ASN A 18 -101.09 3.55 27.12
CA ASN A 18 -100.47 2.79 28.22
C ASN A 18 -99.12 2.13 27.86
N ILE A 19 -98.43 2.62 26.83
CA ILE A 19 -97.10 2.13 26.44
C ILE A 19 -96.05 2.63 27.42
N LEU A 20 -96.22 3.88 27.88
CA LEU A 20 -95.47 4.47 28.99
C LEU A 20 -96.39 4.53 30.21
N LEU A 21 -96.25 3.57 31.11
CA LEU A 21 -96.82 3.69 32.45
C LEU A 21 -95.94 4.66 33.22
N LEU A 22 -96.44 5.86 33.52
CA LEU A 22 -95.73 6.83 34.36
C LEU A 22 -95.61 6.26 35.79
N ASN A 23 -94.50 5.57 36.03
CA ASN A 23 -94.10 5.04 37.33
C ASN A 23 -92.78 5.67 37.77
N GLU A 24 -92.42 5.55 39.06
CA GLU A 24 -91.14 6.06 39.60
C GLU A 24 -89.93 5.59 38.78
N GLU A 25 -89.94 4.33 38.34
CA GLU A 25 -88.87 3.74 37.51
C GLU A 25 -88.70 4.44 36.16
N SER A 26 -89.80 4.88 35.54
CA SER A 26 -89.77 5.60 34.26
C SER A 26 -89.23 7.03 34.41
N LEU A 27 -89.46 7.67 35.56
CA LEU A 27 -88.89 8.97 35.91
C LEU A 27 -87.37 8.86 36.13
N ILE A 28 -86.94 7.80 36.82
CA ILE A 28 -85.52 7.50 37.05
C ILE A 28 -84.81 7.27 35.70
N LEU A 29 -85.43 6.51 34.78
CA LEU A 29 -84.89 6.29 33.44
C LEU A 29 -84.70 7.60 32.67
N LEU A 30 -85.69 8.49 32.70
CA LEU A 30 -85.62 9.78 32.01
C LEU A 30 -84.53 10.68 32.61
N CYS A 31 -84.42 10.69 33.94
CA CYS A 31 -83.35 11.40 34.65
C CYS A 31 -81.97 10.86 34.24
N PHE A 32 -81.81 9.53 34.19
CA PHE A 32 -80.57 8.88 33.76
C PHE A 32 -80.20 9.22 32.31
N ILE A 33 -81.16 9.18 31.38
CA ILE A 33 -80.91 9.54 29.97
C ILE A 33 -80.48 11.01 29.86
N SER A 34 -81.13 11.92 30.58
CA SER A 34 -80.75 13.33 30.58
C SER A 34 -79.37 13.56 31.19
N PHE A 35 -79.03 12.86 32.26
CA PHE A 35 -77.71 12.88 32.88
C PHE A 35 -76.64 12.36 31.92
N VAL A 36 -76.85 11.21 31.29
CA VAL A 36 -75.92 10.65 30.29
C VAL A 36 -75.72 11.61 29.13
N SER A 37 -76.80 12.22 28.61
CA SER A 37 -76.70 13.21 27.53
C SER A 37 -75.91 14.46 27.95
N LEU A 38 -76.11 14.95 29.17
CA LEU A 38 -75.37 16.08 29.72
C LEU A 38 -73.88 15.74 29.92
N VAL A 39 -73.60 14.55 30.46
CA VAL A 39 -72.23 14.08 30.67
C VAL A 39 -71.50 13.92 29.34
N LEU A 40 -72.13 13.31 28.33
CA LEU A 40 -71.53 13.15 27.01
C LEU A 40 -71.26 14.51 26.32
N ASN A 41 -72.18 15.46 26.41
CA ASN A 41 -71.97 16.78 25.81
C ASN A 41 -70.91 17.61 26.53
N LYS A 42 -70.91 17.61 27.87
CA LYS A 42 -69.99 18.43 28.68
C LYS A 42 -68.61 17.81 28.83
N PHE A 43 -68.52 16.52 29.09
CA PHE A 43 -67.25 15.82 29.32
C PHE A 43 -66.71 15.15 28.07
N GLY A 44 -67.56 14.66 27.17
CA GLY A 44 -67.10 13.98 25.95
C GLY A 44 -66.24 14.88 25.05
N THR A 45 -66.58 16.17 24.97
CA THR A 45 -65.79 17.17 24.24
C THR A 45 -64.42 17.41 24.89
N SER A 46 -64.38 17.54 26.22
CA SER A 46 -63.14 17.71 26.99
C SER A 46 -62.22 16.49 26.89
N ILE A 47 -62.78 15.29 27.03
CA ILE A 47 -62.04 14.03 26.90
C ILE A 47 -61.47 13.90 25.48
N ASN A 48 -62.29 14.17 24.45
CA ASN A 48 -61.84 14.09 23.07
C ASN A 48 -60.74 15.13 22.76
N ALA A 49 -60.86 16.35 23.28
CA ALA A 49 -59.82 17.37 23.15
C ALA A 49 -58.51 16.94 23.82
N SER A 50 -58.57 16.34 25.01
CA SER A 50 -57.38 15.83 25.71
C SER A 50 -56.73 14.65 24.99
N LEU A 51 -57.52 13.70 24.49
CA LEU A 51 -57.00 12.56 23.74
C LEU A 51 -56.36 13.00 22.42
N THR A 52 -56.98 13.95 21.71
CA THR A 52 -56.44 14.47 20.46
C THR A 52 -55.17 15.29 20.67
N SER A 53 -55.05 16.05 21.77
CA SER A 53 -53.80 16.75 22.11
C SER A 53 -52.68 15.76 22.44
N GLN A 54 -52.95 14.78 23.30
CA GLN A 54 -51.97 13.73 23.64
C GLN A 54 -51.52 12.93 22.41
N SER A 55 -52.45 12.60 21.52
CA SER A 55 -52.12 11.89 20.28
C SER A 55 -51.19 12.71 19.39
N LYS A 56 -51.39 14.03 19.27
CA LYS A 56 -50.51 14.92 18.51
C LYS A 56 -49.13 15.04 19.16
N ASP A 57 -49.08 15.16 20.49
CA ASP A 57 -47.82 15.23 21.22
C ASP A 57 -47.00 13.95 21.02
N ILE A 58 -47.63 12.77 21.13
CA ILE A 58 -46.99 11.49 20.86
C ILE A 58 -46.49 11.41 19.40
N GLU A 59 -47.30 11.85 18.44
CA GLU A 59 -46.91 11.87 17.03
C GLU A 59 -45.68 12.75 16.77
N THR A 60 -45.65 13.94 17.36
CA THR A 60 -44.53 14.88 17.20
C THR A 60 -43.24 14.33 17.82
N ILE A 61 -43.33 13.77 19.03
CA ILE A 61 -42.19 13.14 19.71
C ILE A 61 -41.65 11.96 18.89
N LEU A 62 -42.53 11.10 18.38
CA LEU A 62 -42.13 9.96 17.54
C LEU A 62 -41.45 10.42 16.25
N LYS A 63 -42.04 11.40 15.54
CA LYS A 63 -41.43 11.96 14.32
C LYS A 63 -40.05 12.55 14.59
N GLN A 64 -39.90 13.28 15.69
CA GLN A 64 -38.61 13.89 16.05
C GLN A 64 -37.57 12.82 16.43
N SER A 65 -37.95 11.82 17.21
CA SER A 65 -37.08 10.70 17.60
C SER A 65 -36.61 9.90 16.39
N LEU A 66 -37.52 9.55 15.48
CA LEU A 66 -37.17 8.85 14.23
C LEU A 66 -36.25 9.68 13.36
N LYS A 67 -36.51 10.99 13.21
CA LYS A 67 -35.63 11.89 12.45
C LYS A 67 -34.23 11.95 13.07
N GLN A 68 -34.13 12.09 14.39
CA GLN A 68 -32.85 12.11 15.08
C GLN A 68 -32.10 10.79 14.96
N SER A 69 -32.80 9.66 15.12
CA SER A 69 -32.23 8.32 14.92
C SER A 69 -31.69 8.16 13.50
N SER A 70 -32.43 8.61 12.48
CA SER A 70 -31.99 8.54 11.08
C SER A 70 -30.71 9.34 10.81
N LEU A 71 -30.59 10.54 11.40
CA LEU A 71 -29.40 11.38 11.28
C LEU A 71 -28.18 10.71 11.96
N LEU A 72 -28.36 10.21 13.18
CA LEU A 72 -27.30 9.50 13.90
C LEU A 72 -26.83 8.26 13.14
N LEU A 73 -27.76 7.52 12.52
CA LEU A 73 -27.43 6.35 11.72
C LEU A 73 -26.63 6.72 10.46
N GLN A 74 -27.00 7.82 9.81
CA GLN A 74 -26.29 8.34 8.64
C GLN A 74 -24.88 8.81 9.00
N GLU A 75 -24.71 9.54 10.10
CA GLU A 75 -23.42 9.95 10.62
C GLU A 75 -22.54 8.74 10.97
N PHE A 76 -23.11 7.74 11.65
CA PHE A 76 -22.42 6.50 11.97
C PHE A 76 -21.94 5.77 10.72
N LEU A 77 -22.77 5.67 9.68
CA LEU A 77 -22.39 5.07 8.40
C LEU A 77 -21.22 5.83 7.76
N LEU A 78 -21.27 7.17 7.71
CA LEU A 78 -20.17 7.99 7.19
C LEU A 78 -18.89 7.80 8.00
N LEU A 79 -18.97 7.74 9.33
CA LEU A 79 -17.82 7.49 10.19
C LEU A 79 -17.22 6.09 9.96
N SER A 80 -18.07 5.07 9.84
CA SER A 80 -17.67 3.68 9.66
C SER A 80 -16.94 3.40 8.34
N GLN A 81 -17.19 4.23 7.31
CA GLN A 81 -16.52 4.10 6.01
C GLN A 81 -15.11 4.69 5.99
N LYS A 82 -14.82 5.71 6.81
CA LYS A 82 -13.50 6.35 6.90
C LYS A 82 -12.37 5.38 7.24
N PRO A 83 -12.45 4.52 8.29
CA PRO A 83 -11.37 3.59 8.62
C PRO A 83 -11.15 2.56 7.52
N LYS A 84 -12.21 2.07 6.84
CA LYS A 84 -12.07 1.13 5.72
C LYS A 84 -11.24 1.71 4.58
N LYS A 85 -11.51 2.98 4.19
CA LYS A 85 -10.72 3.68 3.18
C LYS A 85 -9.27 3.88 3.62
N LEU A 86 -9.05 4.14 4.90
CA LEU A 86 -7.73 4.38 5.48
C LEU A 86 -6.89 3.10 5.50
N VAL A 87 -7.47 1.97 5.90
CA VAL A 87 -6.84 0.63 5.86
C VAL A 87 -6.44 0.27 4.43
N TYR A 88 -7.32 0.50 3.45
CA TYR A 88 -6.99 0.25 2.04
C TYR A 88 -5.80 1.09 1.56
N LYS A 89 -5.74 2.37 1.93
CA LYS A 89 -4.59 3.23 1.61
C LYS A 89 -3.29 2.72 2.24
N PHE A 90 -3.34 2.26 3.50
CA PHE A 90 -2.17 1.67 4.16
C PHE A 90 -1.71 0.38 3.49
N TYR A 91 -2.63 -0.49 3.10
CA TYR A 91 -2.29 -1.70 2.37
C TYR A 91 -1.61 -1.39 1.04
N LYS A 92 -2.15 -0.42 0.29
CA LYS A 92 -1.56 0.05 -0.97
C LYS A 92 -0.16 0.65 -0.77
N LEU A 93 0.03 1.43 0.32
CA LEU A 93 1.33 1.98 0.69
C LEU A 93 2.35 0.89 1.02
N GLY A 94 1.94 -0.13 1.78
CA GLY A 94 2.77 -1.31 2.06
C GLY A 94 3.20 -2.02 0.79
N GLY A 95 2.31 -2.17 -0.19
CA GLY A 95 2.63 -2.72 -1.51
C GLY A 95 3.68 -1.89 -2.27
N TYR A 96 3.56 -0.56 -2.26
CA TYR A 96 4.59 0.31 -2.86
C TYR A 96 5.95 0.17 -2.19
N TYR A 97 5.97 0.11 -0.85
CA TYR A 97 7.21 -0.06 -0.10
C TYR A 97 7.87 -1.41 -0.40
N TYR A 98 7.07 -2.48 -0.44
CA TYR A 98 7.56 -3.81 -0.80
C TYR A 98 8.19 -3.84 -2.20
N ASN A 99 7.52 -3.25 -3.19
CA ASN A 99 8.05 -3.16 -4.56
C ASN A 99 9.35 -2.36 -4.61
N LEU A 100 9.42 -1.24 -3.90
CA LEU A 100 10.61 -0.40 -3.84
C LEU A 100 11.79 -1.18 -3.22
N VAL A 101 11.56 -1.84 -2.08
CA VAL A 101 12.57 -2.67 -1.41
C VAL A 101 13.01 -3.84 -2.29
N SER A 102 12.09 -4.49 -3.01
CA SER A 102 12.42 -5.57 -3.94
C SER A 102 13.29 -5.08 -5.10
N VAL A 103 12.94 -3.93 -5.69
CA VAL A 103 13.73 -3.31 -6.77
C VAL A 103 15.12 -2.89 -6.26
N LEU A 104 15.21 -2.27 -5.09
CA LEU A 104 16.49 -1.93 -4.47
C LEU A 104 17.31 -3.18 -4.17
N GLY A 105 16.70 -4.21 -3.59
CA GLY A 105 17.36 -5.48 -3.28
C GLY A 105 17.96 -6.17 -4.50
N ASN A 106 17.35 -5.99 -5.68
CA ASN A 106 17.86 -6.52 -6.95
C ASN A 106 18.91 -5.61 -7.62
N LEU A 107 18.82 -4.28 -7.43
CA LEU A 107 19.74 -3.31 -8.05
C LEU A 107 21.05 -3.15 -7.28
N LEU A 108 21.01 -3.18 -5.95
CA LEU A 108 22.19 -3.02 -5.08
C LEU A 108 23.30 -4.04 -5.36
N PRO A 109 23.02 -5.36 -5.45
CA PRO A 109 24.07 -6.34 -5.73
C PRO A 109 24.65 -6.16 -7.13
N LYS A 110 23.81 -5.84 -8.14
CA LYS A 110 24.29 -5.57 -9.51
C LYS A 110 25.22 -4.37 -9.57
N TYR A 111 24.90 -3.29 -8.85
CA TYR A 111 25.77 -2.12 -8.76
C TYR A 111 27.12 -2.47 -8.11
N LYS A 112 27.10 -3.23 -7.01
CA LYS A 112 28.32 -3.70 -6.35
C LYS A 112 29.18 -4.58 -7.26
N GLU A 113 28.55 -5.49 -8.00
CA GLU A 113 29.23 -6.34 -8.97
C GLU A 113 29.89 -5.52 -10.10
N LEU A 114 29.18 -4.54 -10.66
CA LEU A 114 29.73 -3.63 -11.67
C LEU A 114 30.91 -2.82 -11.13
N GLN A 115 30.82 -2.33 -9.88
CA GLN A 115 31.92 -1.59 -9.25
C GLN A 115 33.15 -2.46 -9.02
N LEU A 116 32.97 -3.72 -8.61
CA LEU A 116 34.06 -4.68 -8.48
C LEU A 116 34.67 -5.01 -9.86
N ASN A 117 33.85 -5.35 -10.84
CA ASN A 117 34.29 -5.70 -12.19
C ASN A 117 35.07 -4.56 -12.85
N THR A 118 34.63 -3.31 -12.69
CA THR A 118 35.35 -2.14 -13.20
C THR A 118 36.70 -1.94 -12.49
N ALA A 119 36.75 -2.10 -11.16
CA ALA A 119 38.00 -2.01 -10.41
C ALA A 119 39.00 -3.11 -10.83
N TYR A 120 38.55 -4.36 -10.96
CA TYR A 120 39.39 -5.48 -11.43
C TYR A 120 39.87 -5.27 -12.86
N LYS A 121 38.98 -4.85 -13.77
CA LYS A 121 39.33 -4.56 -15.17
C LYS A 121 40.43 -3.49 -15.24
N ASN A 122 40.29 -2.41 -14.47
CA ASN A 122 41.29 -1.34 -14.44
C ASN A 122 42.65 -1.82 -13.90
N ARG A 123 42.65 -2.63 -12.82
CA ARG A 123 43.87 -3.26 -12.30
C ARG A 123 44.54 -4.17 -13.32
N LEU A 124 43.76 -4.97 -14.04
CA LEU A 124 44.26 -5.89 -15.06
C LEU A 124 44.87 -5.13 -16.25
N ILE A 125 44.22 -4.05 -16.71
CA ILE A 125 44.77 -3.16 -17.75
C ILE A 125 46.10 -2.55 -17.28
N PHE A 126 46.18 -2.11 -16.02
CA PHE A 126 47.42 -1.56 -15.47
C PHE A 126 48.54 -2.60 -15.40
N LEU A 127 48.25 -3.81 -14.91
CA LEU A 127 49.24 -4.91 -14.85
C LEU A 127 49.77 -5.25 -16.24
N ASN A 128 48.90 -5.37 -17.25
CA ASN A 128 49.31 -5.63 -18.62
C ASN A 128 50.24 -4.52 -19.15
N LYS A 129 49.95 -3.24 -18.85
CA LYS A 129 50.85 -2.14 -19.22
C LYS A 129 52.21 -2.26 -18.54
N VAL A 130 52.25 -2.59 -17.25
CA VAL A 130 53.51 -2.80 -16.52
C VAL A 130 54.29 -3.94 -17.12
N GLU A 131 53.65 -5.07 -17.38
CA GLU A 131 54.26 -6.26 -17.99
C GLU A 131 54.85 -5.95 -19.37
N GLN A 132 54.14 -5.22 -20.23
CA GLN A 132 54.69 -4.81 -21.52
C GLN A 132 55.93 -3.91 -21.39
N GLN A 133 55.95 -3.01 -20.40
CA GLN A 133 57.10 -2.14 -20.17
C GLN A 133 58.28 -2.90 -19.57
N THR A 134 58.04 -3.86 -18.66
CA THR A 134 59.11 -4.70 -18.10
C THR A 134 59.73 -5.59 -19.16
N ILE A 135 58.94 -6.18 -20.07
CA ILE A 135 59.44 -6.95 -21.22
C ILE A 135 60.35 -6.08 -22.10
N LYS A 136 59.91 -4.85 -22.44
CA LYS A 136 60.73 -3.91 -23.22
C LYS A 136 62.03 -3.56 -22.51
N LEU A 137 61.98 -3.26 -21.22
CA LEU A 137 63.16 -2.95 -20.42
C LEU A 137 64.13 -4.15 -20.38
N LEU A 138 63.62 -5.35 -20.15
CA LEU A 138 64.40 -6.58 -20.10
C LEU A 138 65.09 -6.84 -21.45
N ALA A 139 64.38 -6.66 -22.57
CA ALA A 139 64.97 -6.76 -23.91
C ALA A 139 66.12 -5.76 -24.10
N VAL A 140 65.95 -4.50 -23.70
CA VAL A 140 67.01 -3.47 -23.76
C VAL A 140 68.22 -3.86 -22.91
N ILE A 141 68.00 -4.37 -21.69
CA ILE A 141 69.08 -4.83 -20.80
C ILE A 141 69.85 -5.97 -21.45
N VAL A 142 69.16 -6.97 -22.01
CA VAL A 142 69.78 -8.11 -22.70
C VAL A 142 70.62 -7.64 -23.88
N VAL A 143 70.07 -6.77 -24.75
CA VAL A 143 70.80 -6.22 -25.91
C VAL A 143 72.04 -5.43 -25.46
N LYS A 144 71.94 -4.58 -24.43
CA LYS A 144 73.09 -3.84 -23.89
C LYS A 144 74.16 -4.77 -23.31
N LYS A 145 73.76 -5.83 -22.59
CA LYS A 145 74.70 -6.81 -22.02
C LYS A 145 75.41 -7.59 -23.11
N LEU A 146 74.68 -8.06 -24.12
CA LEU A 146 75.24 -8.71 -25.31
C LEU A 146 76.21 -7.78 -26.04
N GLY A 147 75.84 -6.51 -26.24
CA GLY A 147 76.71 -5.51 -26.84
C GLY A 147 78.01 -5.25 -26.07
N LYS A 148 77.98 -5.31 -24.72
CA LYS A 148 79.20 -5.24 -23.90
C LYS A 148 80.06 -6.49 -24.06
N ILE A 149 79.45 -7.68 -24.07
CA ILE A 149 80.17 -8.95 -24.26
C ILE A 149 80.83 -8.98 -25.65
N THR A 150 80.14 -8.55 -26.69
CA THR A 150 80.70 -8.49 -28.05
C THR A 150 81.85 -7.49 -28.15
N LYS A 151 81.72 -6.30 -27.55
CA LYS A 151 82.81 -5.31 -27.48
C LYS A 151 84.03 -5.83 -26.70
N LEU A 152 83.82 -6.49 -25.57
CA LEU A 152 84.88 -7.14 -24.80
C LEU A 152 85.57 -8.22 -25.64
N LYS A 153 84.79 -9.11 -26.27
CA LYS A 153 85.31 -10.17 -27.16
C LYS A 153 86.11 -9.58 -28.32
N GLN A 154 85.62 -8.50 -28.93
CA GLN A 154 86.32 -7.79 -30.00
C GLN A 154 87.63 -7.20 -29.48
N PHE A 155 87.63 -6.50 -28.34
CA PHE A 155 88.83 -5.93 -27.71
C PHE A 155 89.89 -6.99 -27.40
N TYR A 156 89.50 -8.11 -26.78
CA TYR A 156 90.41 -9.24 -26.52
C TYR A 156 90.94 -9.86 -27.82
N SER A 157 90.14 -9.91 -28.89
CA SER A 157 90.56 -10.47 -30.17
C SER A 157 91.41 -9.52 -31.03
N SER A 158 91.25 -8.21 -30.89
CA SER A 158 91.92 -7.22 -31.76
C SER A 158 93.16 -6.59 -31.13
N ASN A 159 93.12 -6.33 -29.82
CA ASN A 159 94.17 -5.55 -29.13
C ASN A 159 95.11 -6.42 -28.29
N LEU A 160 94.64 -7.58 -27.80
CA LEU A 160 95.45 -8.52 -27.03
C LEU A 160 95.85 -9.71 -27.91
N LYS A 161 96.94 -9.57 -28.67
CA LYS A 161 97.59 -10.69 -29.38
C LYS A 161 98.36 -11.59 -28.40
N THR A 162 97.70 -12.13 -27.38
CA THR A 162 98.31 -13.15 -26.52
C THR A 162 98.01 -14.54 -27.09
N ASN A 163 99.03 -15.41 -27.15
CA ASN A 163 98.96 -16.73 -27.79
C ASN A 163 97.80 -17.61 -27.27
N TYR A 164 97.38 -17.40 -26.03
CA TYR A 164 96.26 -18.09 -25.41
C TYR A 164 94.92 -17.87 -26.15
N PHE A 165 94.61 -16.64 -26.57
CA PHE A 165 93.33 -16.34 -27.24
C PHE A 165 93.30 -16.76 -28.72
N LEU A 166 94.45 -16.80 -29.39
CA LEU A 166 94.57 -17.34 -30.76
C LEU A 166 94.32 -18.85 -30.77
N CYS A 167 94.83 -19.57 -29.76
CA CYS A 167 94.58 -21.00 -29.59
C CYS A 167 93.10 -21.29 -29.30
N LEU A 168 92.44 -20.46 -28.50
CA LEU A 168 91.01 -20.59 -28.20
C LEU A 168 90.14 -20.39 -29.46
N LYS A 169 90.55 -19.51 -30.38
CA LYS A 169 89.87 -19.33 -31.67
C LYS A 169 90.04 -20.54 -32.57
N SER A 170 91.23 -21.16 -32.64
CA SER A 170 91.47 -22.37 -33.44
C SER A 170 90.79 -23.61 -32.86
N ILE A 171 90.73 -23.74 -31.53
CA ILE A 171 89.98 -24.80 -30.83
C ILE A 171 88.48 -24.66 -31.11
N ASN A 172 87.90 -23.47 -30.94
CA ASN A 172 86.48 -23.25 -31.25
C ASN A 172 86.17 -23.52 -32.73
N LEU A 173 87.04 -23.13 -33.66
CA LEU A 173 86.86 -23.41 -35.09
C LEU A 173 86.87 -24.91 -35.38
N ARG A 174 87.75 -25.67 -34.70
CA ARG A 174 87.78 -27.13 -34.78
C ARG A 174 86.50 -27.75 -34.22
N GLU A 175 86.00 -27.28 -33.08
CA GLU A 175 84.73 -27.76 -32.50
C GLU A 175 83.53 -27.47 -33.41
N TYR A 176 83.45 -26.27 -34.00
CA TYR A 176 82.39 -25.94 -34.96
C TYR A 176 82.45 -26.79 -36.23
N ILE A 177 83.65 -27.06 -36.77
CA ILE A 177 83.81 -27.98 -37.91
C ILE A 177 83.34 -29.39 -37.52
N HIS A 178 83.65 -29.84 -36.30
CA HIS A 178 83.23 -31.16 -35.80
C HIS A 178 81.72 -31.25 -35.51
N LEU A 179 81.06 -30.13 -35.18
CA LEU A 179 79.60 -30.05 -35.02
C LEU A 179 78.86 -30.04 -36.36
N ILE A 180 79.44 -29.43 -37.40
CA ILE A 180 78.83 -29.33 -38.75
C ILE A 180 79.11 -30.60 -39.58
N THR A 181 80.25 -31.24 -39.35
CA THR A 181 80.62 -32.53 -39.95
C THR A 181 80.58 -33.59 -38.85
N PRO A 182 79.39 -34.10 -38.48
CA PRO A 182 79.33 -35.26 -37.60
C PRO A 182 79.94 -36.43 -38.36
N ASN A 183 81.00 -37.01 -37.81
CA ASN A 183 81.74 -38.15 -38.36
C ASN A 183 80.84 -39.12 -39.15
N SER A 184 80.95 -39.09 -40.48
CA SER A 184 80.54 -40.18 -41.35
C SER A 184 81.71 -41.17 -41.45
N LYS A 185 81.73 -42.13 -40.52
CA LYS A 185 82.60 -43.32 -40.48
C LYS A 185 84.11 -43.09 -40.48
#